data_AF-A0A0G8LZT7-F1
#
_entry.id   AF-A0A0G8LZT7-F1
#
_cell.length_a   1.000
_cell.length_b   1.000
_cell.length_c   1.000
_cell.angle_alpha   90.00
_cell.angle_beta   90.00
_cell.angle_gamma   90.00
#
_symmetry.space_group_name_H-M   'P 1'
#
loop_
_entity.id
_entity.type
_entity.pdbx_description
1 polymer ?
#
loop_
_entity_poly.entity_id
_entity_poly.type
_entity_poly.pdbx_seq_one_letter_code
_entity_poly.pdbx_strand_id
1 'polypeptide(L)'
;MPTTQLCEPIFWTLCEKPEAWQVWAALLQALLAGAAIWFAARLAVSQERRAISRRTDVFLKRIEQAALNVVQIKTFFLGNQGEESRESVYSAEAKMFEVFAQSLRAVPLENIVDARLLQPLHNAALACEKVVDLLKKKMPNTLGENQEWSKALGAAQFELTESYRSAFAVAAEFDSVPMFKRARSWMTNIRMTTIRKKANPRYASKD
;
A
#
# COMPACT_ATOMS: atom_id res chain seq x y z
N MET A 1 -49.48 47.16 -11.51
CA MET A 1 -48.37 46.61 -12.32
C MET A 1 -47.08 46.86 -11.56
N PRO A 2 -46.36 45.82 -11.11
CA PRO A 2 -45.12 46.02 -10.36
C PRO A 2 -44.01 46.38 -11.34
N THR A 3 -43.45 47.58 -11.20
CA THR A 3 -42.28 48.03 -11.96
C THR A 3 -41.05 47.34 -11.38
N THR A 4 -40.56 46.33 -12.09
CA THR A 4 -39.25 45.73 -11.89
C THR A 4 -38.18 46.79 -12.12
N GLN A 5 -37.72 47.45 -11.06
CA GLN A 5 -36.54 48.30 -11.12
C GLN A 5 -35.30 47.41 -11.11
N LEU A 6 -34.71 47.28 -12.29
CA LEU A 6 -33.40 46.68 -12.50
C LEU A 6 -32.35 47.50 -11.74
N CYS A 7 -31.66 46.87 -10.80
CA CYS A 7 -30.41 47.39 -10.26
C CYS A 7 -29.33 47.27 -11.35
N GLU A 8 -29.01 48.38 -11.99
CA GLU A 8 -27.99 48.49 -13.03
C GLU A 8 -26.57 48.53 -12.41
N PRO A 9 -25.58 47.78 -12.94
CA PRO A 9 -24.39 47.38 -12.18
C PRO A 9 -23.22 48.37 -12.33
N ILE A 10 -23.45 49.68 -12.23
CA ILE A 10 -22.40 50.67 -12.56
C ILE A 10 -22.05 51.63 -11.42
N PHE A 11 -22.93 51.86 -10.43
CA PHE A 11 -22.61 52.78 -9.32
C PHE A 11 -22.82 52.14 -7.94
N TRP A 12 -21.70 51.78 -7.33
CA TRP A 12 -21.54 51.22 -5.99
C TRP A 12 -21.74 52.23 -4.85
N THR A 13 -22.62 53.20 -5.02
CA THR A 13 -22.83 54.23 -4.00
C THR A 13 -24.27 54.19 -3.49
N LEU A 14 -24.40 53.60 -2.29
CA LEU A 14 -25.52 53.80 -1.35
C LEU A 14 -26.86 53.14 -1.73
N CYS A 15 -26.91 51.80 -1.68
CA CYS A 15 -28.14 51.11 -1.31
C CYS A 15 -28.17 50.91 0.21
N GLU A 16 -28.67 51.90 0.94
CA GLU A 16 -28.87 51.90 2.40
C GLU A 16 -30.14 51.09 2.78
N LYS A 17 -30.33 49.93 2.15
CA LYS A 17 -31.47 49.02 2.36
C LYS A 17 -30.97 47.64 2.77
N PRO A 18 -31.77 46.84 3.52
CA PRO A 18 -31.41 45.48 3.97
C PRO A 18 -30.98 44.52 2.84
N GLU A 19 -31.17 44.92 1.60
CA GLU A 19 -30.80 44.24 0.36
C GLU A 19 -29.29 44.30 0.07
N ALA A 20 -28.56 45.29 0.61
CA ALA A 20 -27.10 45.34 0.52
C ALA A 20 -26.41 44.20 1.29
N TRP A 21 -26.99 43.79 2.43
CA TRP A 21 -26.51 42.61 3.16
C TRP A 21 -26.68 41.33 2.34
N GLN A 22 -27.74 41.24 1.53
CA GLN A 22 -27.97 40.08 0.66
C GLN A 22 -26.92 39.99 -0.46
N VAL A 23 -26.49 41.12 -1.02
CA VAL A 23 -25.40 41.14 -2.03
C VAL A 23 -24.06 40.73 -1.42
N TRP A 24 -23.73 41.24 -0.22
CA TRP A 24 -22.52 40.83 0.50
C TRP A 24 -22.56 39.37 0.93
N ALA A 25 -23.71 38.88 1.41
CA ALA A 25 -23.92 37.49 1.76
C ALA A 25 -23.78 36.57 0.54
N ALA A 26 -24.34 36.95 -0.61
CA ALA A 26 -24.20 36.20 -1.85
C ALA A 26 -22.74 36.13 -2.34
N LEU A 27 -22.00 37.23 -2.21
CA LEU A 27 -20.58 37.29 -2.58
C LEU A 27 -19.71 36.45 -1.63
N LEU A 28 -19.95 36.54 -0.32
CA LEU A 28 -19.32 35.69 0.68
C LEU A 28 -19.66 34.21 0.49
N GLN A 29 -20.91 33.90 0.18
CA GLN A 29 -21.37 32.55 -0.08
C GLN A 29 -20.76 31.98 -1.37
N ALA A 30 -20.59 32.79 -2.41
CA ALA A 30 -19.90 32.38 -3.63
C ALA A 30 -18.39 32.12 -3.39
N LEU A 31 -17.72 32.97 -2.60
CA LEU A 31 -16.32 32.76 -2.22
C LEU A 31 -16.15 31.52 -1.33
N LEU A 32 -17.03 31.33 -0.35
CA LEU A 32 -17.03 30.15 0.52
C LEU A 32 -17.37 28.88 -0.25
N ALA A 33 -18.32 28.93 -1.20
CA ALA A 33 -18.63 27.80 -2.07
C ALA A 33 -17.45 27.46 -2.99
N GLY A 34 -16.80 28.47 -3.59
CA GLY A 34 -15.58 28.26 -4.39
C GLY A 34 -14.42 27.68 -3.58
N ALA A 35 -14.20 28.20 -2.37
CA ALA A 35 -13.20 27.65 -1.44
C ALA A 35 -13.56 26.22 -1.01
N ALA A 36 -14.82 25.94 -0.70
CA ALA A 36 -15.28 24.61 -0.33
C ALA A 36 -15.11 23.60 -1.47
N ILE A 37 -15.43 23.97 -2.72
CA ILE A 37 -15.20 23.13 -3.90
C ILE A 37 -13.70 22.89 -4.10
N TRP A 38 -12.86 23.90 -3.92
CA TRP A 38 -11.40 23.75 -4.00
C TRP A 38 -10.85 22.82 -2.91
N PHE A 39 -11.29 22.99 -1.66
CA PHE A 39 -10.91 22.10 -0.56
C PHE A 39 -11.45 20.69 -0.75
N ALA A 40 -12.67 20.53 -1.26
CA ALA A 40 -13.28 19.23 -1.57
C ALA A 40 -12.50 18.53 -2.68
N ALA A 41 -12.13 19.24 -3.76
CA ALA A 41 -11.29 18.70 -4.84
C ALA A 41 -9.89 18.31 -4.31
N ARG A 42 -9.27 19.16 -3.50
CA ARG A 42 -7.97 18.87 -2.87
C ARG A 42 -8.04 17.65 -1.95
N LEU A 43 -9.12 17.53 -1.17
CA LEU A 43 -9.34 16.38 -0.29
C LEU A 43 -9.63 15.11 -1.10
N ALA A 44 -10.43 15.20 -2.18
CA ALA A 44 -10.74 14.10 -3.07
C ALA A 44 -9.47 13.51 -3.71
N VAL A 45 -8.60 14.36 -4.28
CA VAL A 45 -7.29 13.95 -4.83
C VAL A 45 -6.43 13.27 -3.76
N SER A 46 -6.47 13.76 -2.52
CA SER A 46 -5.72 13.13 -1.42
C SER A 46 -6.31 11.79 -0.95
N GLN A 47 -7.63 11.61 -1.07
CA GLN A 47 -8.33 10.37 -0.73
C GLN A 47 -8.09 9.32 -1.81
N GLU A 48 -8.15 9.71 -3.08
CA GLU A 48 -7.77 8.87 -4.22
C GLU A 48 -6.34 8.37 -4.05
N ARG A 49 -5.35 9.26 -3.85
CA ARG A 49 -3.95 8.85 -3.62
C ARG A 49 -3.77 7.89 -2.43
N ARG A 50 -4.54 8.05 -1.35
CA ARG A 50 -4.50 7.13 -0.20
C ARG A 50 -5.18 5.79 -0.50
N ALA A 51 -6.29 5.80 -1.22
CA ALA A 51 -6.96 4.58 -1.66
C ALA A 51 -6.04 3.78 -2.58
N ILE A 52 -5.35 4.48 -3.49
CA ILE A 52 -4.31 3.95 -4.38
C ILE A 52 -3.18 3.32 -3.56
N SER A 53 -2.54 4.09 -2.66
CA SER A 53 -1.45 3.61 -1.80
C SER A 53 -1.85 2.36 -0.99
N ARG A 54 -3.05 2.35 -0.40
CA ARG A 54 -3.56 1.18 0.34
C ARG A 54 -3.75 -0.05 -0.54
N ARG A 55 -4.27 0.11 -1.76
CA ARG A 55 -4.44 -1.00 -2.71
C ARG A 55 -3.08 -1.57 -3.10
N THR A 56 -2.12 -0.70 -3.41
CA THR A 56 -0.75 -1.11 -3.78
C THR A 56 0.00 -1.78 -2.62
N ASP A 57 -0.16 -1.29 -1.39
CA ASP A 57 0.45 -1.87 -0.17
C ASP A 57 -0.02 -3.32 0.08
N VAL A 58 -1.30 -3.62 -0.19
CA VAL A 58 -1.81 -4.99 -0.06
C VAL A 58 -1.10 -5.94 -1.03
N PHE A 59 -0.87 -5.51 -2.27
CA PHE A 59 -0.17 -6.34 -3.25
C PHE A 59 1.31 -6.49 -2.90
N LEU A 60 1.97 -5.41 -2.47
CA LEU A 60 3.36 -5.47 -2.02
C LEU A 60 3.58 -6.45 -0.89
N LYS A 61 2.72 -6.38 0.15
CA LYS A 61 2.78 -7.31 1.28
C LYS A 61 2.60 -8.76 0.86
N ARG A 62 1.79 -9.03 -0.15
CA ARG A 62 1.64 -10.40 -0.69
C ARG A 62 2.89 -10.87 -1.41
N ILE A 63 3.52 -10.03 -2.24
CA ILE A 63 4.78 -10.39 -2.91
C ILE A 63 5.89 -10.57 -1.86
N GLU A 64 5.94 -9.71 -0.85
CA GLU A 64 6.88 -9.82 0.28
C GLU A 64 6.70 -11.13 1.05
N GLN A 65 5.46 -11.48 1.39
CA GLN A 65 5.13 -12.75 2.04
C GLN A 65 5.52 -13.95 1.18
N ALA A 66 5.24 -13.91 -0.13
CA ALA A 66 5.65 -14.96 -1.05
C ALA A 66 7.18 -15.11 -1.07
N ALA A 67 7.92 -13.99 -1.16
CA ALA A 67 9.38 -14.01 -1.15
C ALA A 67 9.95 -14.58 0.16
N LEU A 68 9.41 -14.17 1.33
CA LEU A 68 9.81 -14.69 2.63
C LEU A 68 9.52 -16.19 2.77
N ASN A 69 8.35 -16.64 2.30
CA ASN A 69 7.97 -18.04 2.35
C ASN A 69 8.87 -18.91 1.45
N VAL A 70 9.34 -18.41 0.30
CA VAL A 70 10.28 -19.17 -0.55
C VAL A 70 11.61 -19.42 0.17
N VAL A 71 12.09 -18.45 0.97
CA VAL A 71 13.32 -18.63 1.76
C VAL A 71 13.15 -19.70 2.83
N GLN A 72 11.93 -19.83 3.36
CA GLN A 72 11.60 -20.78 4.41
C GLN A 72 11.37 -22.20 3.89
N ILE A 73 11.26 -22.39 2.57
CA ILE A 73 11.13 -23.73 1.96
C ILE A 73 12.31 -24.57 2.41
N LYS A 74 11.99 -25.63 3.15
CA LYS A 74 12.99 -26.54 3.69
C LYS A 74 13.62 -27.32 2.53
N THR A 75 14.89 -27.04 2.25
CA THR A 75 15.66 -27.70 1.18
C THR A 75 16.28 -29.03 1.62
N PHE A 76 16.42 -29.25 2.93
CA PHE A 76 17.02 -30.45 3.49
C PHE A 76 16.07 -31.15 4.46
N PHE A 77 15.68 -32.38 4.14
CA PHE A 77 14.95 -33.28 5.04
C PHE A 77 15.90 -34.38 5.49
N LEU A 78 16.10 -34.54 6.79
CA LEU A 78 17.07 -35.48 7.36
C LEU A 78 16.44 -36.84 7.72
N GLY A 79 15.11 -36.94 7.68
CA GLY A 79 14.37 -38.16 7.98
C GLY A 79 14.35 -38.51 9.46
N ASN A 80 14.53 -37.53 10.34
CA ASN A 80 14.56 -37.76 11.79
C ASN A 80 13.18 -38.12 12.34
N GLN A 81 13.12 -38.90 13.43
CA GLN A 81 11.86 -39.21 14.11
C GLN A 81 11.20 -37.91 14.63
N GLY A 82 9.98 -37.63 14.16
CA GLY A 82 9.25 -36.38 14.43
C GLY A 82 9.35 -35.32 13.32
N GLU A 83 10.12 -35.58 12.26
CA GLU A 83 10.17 -34.70 11.09
C GLU A 83 8.95 -34.96 10.19
N GLU A 84 8.24 -33.90 9.79
CA GLU A 84 7.12 -34.00 8.86
C GLU A 84 7.56 -34.59 7.51
N SER A 85 6.66 -35.37 6.90
CA SER A 85 6.95 -35.96 5.60
C SER A 85 7.16 -34.86 4.56
N ARG A 86 8.23 -34.98 3.75
CA ARG A 86 8.54 -34.00 2.70
C ARG A 86 7.37 -33.77 1.75
N GLU A 87 6.63 -34.82 1.42
CA GLU A 87 5.45 -34.75 0.56
C GLU A 87 4.32 -33.93 1.19
N SER A 88 4.08 -34.03 2.50
CA SER A 88 3.09 -33.20 3.18
C SER A 88 3.50 -31.73 3.24
N VAL A 89 4.79 -31.44 3.48
CA VAL A 89 5.31 -30.07 3.52
C VAL A 89 5.26 -29.42 2.13
N TYR A 90 5.81 -30.10 1.11
CA TYR A 90 5.88 -29.54 -0.24
C TYR A 90 4.52 -29.43 -0.91
N SER A 91 3.58 -30.33 -0.64
CA SER A 91 2.21 -30.20 -1.15
C SER A 91 1.46 -29.03 -0.51
N ALA A 92 1.66 -28.79 0.79
CA ALA A 92 1.10 -27.63 1.48
C ALA A 92 1.71 -26.31 0.96
N GLU A 93 3.03 -26.25 0.83
CA GLU A 93 3.75 -25.09 0.27
C GLU A 93 3.34 -24.84 -1.18
N ALA A 94 3.27 -25.86 -2.03
CA ALA A 94 2.82 -25.74 -3.42
C ALA A 94 1.40 -25.17 -3.49
N LYS A 95 0.48 -25.64 -2.64
CA LYS A 95 -0.88 -25.09 -2.57
C LYS A 95 -0.88 -23.62 -2.13
N MET A 96 -0.03 -23.22 -1.20
CA MET A 96 0.10 -21.81 -0.81
C MET A 96 0.61 -20.94 -1.96
N PHE A 97 1.64 -21.38 -2.69
CA PHE A 97 2.15 -20.64 -3.86
C PHE A 97 1.16 -20.59 -5.01
N GLU A 98 0.34 -21.62 -5.19
CA GLU A 98 -0.75 -21.64 -6.17
C GLU A 98 -1.81 -20.59 -5.83
N VAL A 99 -2.17 -20.45 -4.54
CA VAL A 99 -3.05 -19.36 -4.07
C VAL A 99 -2.40 -17.99 -4.28
N PHE A 100 -1.10 -17.83 -4.00
CA PHE A 100 -0.41 -16.56 -4.25
C PHE A 100 -0.44 -16.19 -5.74
N ALA A 101 -0.10 -17.13 -6.63
CA ALA A 101 -0.11 -16.93 -8.07
C ALA A 101 -1.51 -16.55 -8.59
N GLN A 102 -2.54 -17.29 -8.18
CA GLN A 102 -3.93 -16.97 -8.51
C GLN A 102 -4.33 -15.58 -8.01
N SER A 103 -3.92 -15.23 -6.79
CA SER A 103 -4.26 -13.93 -6.21
C SER A 103 -3.57 -12.75 -6.89
N LEU A 104 -2.37 -12.97 -7.46
CA LEU A 104 -1.62 -11.98 -8.23
C LEU A 104 -2.12 -11.87 -9.68
N ARG A 105 -2.70 -12.93 -10.24
CA ARG A 105 -3.35 -12.92 -11.57
C ARG A 105 -4.77 -12.39 -11.56
N ALA A 106 -5.54 -12.68 -10.52
CA ALA A 106 -6.94 -12.26 -10.39
C ALA A 106 -7.09 -10.77 -10.02
N VAL A 107 -6.02 -9.97 -10.14
CA VAL A 107 -6.07 -8.54 -9.86
C VAL A 107 -6.86 -7.86 -10.98
N PRO A 108 -8.05 -7.31 -10.70
CA PRO A 108 -8.84 -6.64 -11.71
C PRO A 108 -8.12 -5.34 -12.12
N LEU A 109 -8.09 -5.07 -13.43
CA LEU A 109 -7.41 -3.91 -14.02
C LEU A 109 -7.90 -2.57 -13.43
N GLU A 110 -9.16 -2.52 -12.99
CA GLU A 110 -9.77 -1.37 -12.30
C GLU A 110 -9.11 -1.01 -10.96
N ASN A 111 -8.43 -1.98 -10.34
CA ASN A 111 -7.68 -1.78 -9.10
C ASN A 111 -6.21 -1.44 -9.34
N ILE A 112 -5.73 -1.52 -10.59
CA ILE A 112 -4.35 -1.23 -10.97
C ILE A 112 -4.29 0.21 -11.46
N VAL A 113 -3.77 1.06 -10.60
CA VAL A 113 -3.78 2.52 -10.79
C VAL A 113 -2.64 2.97 -11.70
N ASP A 114 -1.55 2.20 -11.73
CA ASP A 114 -0.40 2.43 -12.58
C ASP A 114 -0.07 1.16 -13.39
N ALA A 115 -0.01 1.29 -14.71
CA ALA A 115 0.36 0.20 -15.62
C ALA A 115 1.76 -0.35 -15.32
N ARG A 116 2.64 0.43 -14.69
CA ARG A 116 3.98 -0.03 -14.27
C ARG A 116 3.93 -1.10 -13.19
N LEU A 117 2.83 -1.23 -12.44
CA LEU A 117 2.64 -2.30 -11.46
C LEU A 117 2.24 -3.64 -12.09
N LEU A 118 1.76 -3.64 -13.35
CA LEU A 118 1.36 -4.86 -14.05
C LEU A 118 2.54 -5.81 -14.24
N GLN A 119 3.69 -5.27 -14.69
CA GLN A 119 4.86 -6.10 -14.99
C GLN A 119 5.42 -6.79 -13.74
N PRO A 120 5.67 -6.08 -12.62
CA PRO A 120 6.08 -6.72 -11.37
C PRO A 120 5.08 -7.74 -10.83
N LEU A 121 3.77 -7.48 -10.92
CA LEU A 121 2.74 -8.41 -10.47
C LEU A 121 2.72 -9.69 -11.32
N HIS A 122 2.81 -9.54 -12.64
CA HIS A 122 2.85 -10.66 -13.56
C HIS A 122 4.12 -11.50 -13.36
N ASN A 123 5.28 -10.87 -13.24
CA ASN A 123 6.55 -11.54 -12.97
C ASN A 123 6.53 -12.28 -11.62
N ALA A 124 5.96 -11.66 -10.58
CA ALA A 124 5.81 -12.30 -9.28
C ALA A 124 4.87 -13.52 -9.35
N ALA A 125 3.77 -13.45 -10.11
CA ALA A 125 2.88 -14.59 -10.33
C ALA A 125 3.58 -15.75 -11.06
N LEU A 126 4.33 -15.45 -12.13
CA LEU A 126 5.12 -16.44 -12.86
C LEU A 126 6.19 -17.08 -11.97
N ALA A 127 6.86 -16.31 -11.13
CA ALA A 127 7.85 -16.83 -10.21
C ALA A 127 7.21 -17.74 -9.14
N CYS A 128 6.02 -17.40 -8.63
CA CYS A 128 5.25 -18.29 -7.76
C CYS A 128 4.89 -19.61 -8.47
N GLU A 129 4.51 -19.57 -9.75
CA GLU A 129 4.23 -20.80 -10.53
C GLU A 129 5.46 -21.65 -10.77
N LYS A 130 6.61 -21.03 -11.06
CA LYS A 130 7.89 -21.76 -11.14
C LYS A 130 8.18 -22.50 -9.83
N VAL A 131 7.91 -21.87 -8.68
CA VAL A 131 8.05 -22.54 -7.37
C VAL A 131 7.07 -23.71 -7.24
N VAL A 132 5.80 -23.54 -7.64
CA VAL A 132 4.80 -24.62 -7.64
C VAL A 132 5.26 -25.79 -8.50
N ASP A 133 5.73 -25.54 -9.72
CA ASP A 133 6.20 -26.56 -10.64
C ASP A 133 7.43 -27.30 -10.07
N LEU A 134 8.34 -26.58 -9.43
CA LEU A 134 9.51 -27.15 -8.75
C LEU A 134 9.14 -28.01 -7.55
N LEU A 135 8.10 -27.63 -6.78
CA LEU A 135 7.61 -28.38 -5.63
C LEU A 135 6.76 -29.59 -6.03
N LYS A 136 6.08 -29.54 -7.18
CA LYS A 136 5.27 -30.65 -7.74
C LYS A 136 6.12 -31.66 -8.53
N LYS A 137 7.33 -31.30 -8.98
CA LYS A 137 8.21 -32.19 -9.76
C LYS A 137 8.67 -33.39 -8.94
N LYS A 138 8.78 -34.57 -9.58
CA LYS A 138 9.33 -35.78 -8.96
C LYS A 138 10.76 -35.52 -8.45
N MET A 139 11.09 -36.15 -7.32
CA MET A 139 12.31 -35.93 -6.56
C MET A 139 13.56 -36.05 -7.46
N PRO A 140 14.53 -35.13 -7.33
CA PRO A 140 15.85 -35.29 -7.93
C PRO A 140 16.55 -36.46 -7.24
N ASN A 141 16.86 -37.52 -7.97
CA ASN A 141 17.49 -38.73 -7.42
C ASN A 141 19.02 -38.63 -7.45
N THR A 142 19.56 -37.65 -8.17
CA THR A 142 21.00 -37.44 -8.28
C THR A 142 21.43 -36.11 -7.65
N LEU A 143 22.71 -36.03 -7.25
CA LEU A 143 23.30 -34.81 -6.70
C LEU A 143 23.27 -33.66 -7.72
N GLY A 144 23.45 -33.94 -9.00
CA GLY A 144 23.36 -32.96 -10.09
C GLY A 144 21.94 -32.39 -10.24
N GLU A 145 20.92 -33.24 -10.25
CA GLU A 145 19.52 -32.77 -10.33
C GLU A 145 19.10 -31.97 -9.08
N ASN A 146 19.63 -32.29 -7.89
CA ASN A 146 19.42 -31.51 -6.67
C ASN A 146 20.07 -30.12 -6.75
N GLN A 147 21.26 -30.02 -7.36
CA GLN A 147 21.91 -28.73 -7.61
C GLN A 147 21.13 -27.89 -8.63
N GLU A 148 20.62 -28.50 -9.70
CA GLU A 148 19.77 -27.82 -10.67
C GLU A 148 18.45 -27.34 -10.05
N TRP A 149 17.81 -28.18 -9.24
CA TRP A 149 16.59 -27.83 -8.52
C TRP A 149 16.81 -26.68 -7.54
N SER A 150 17.87 -26.73 -6.72
CA SER A 150 18.17 -25.66 -5.76
C SER A 150 18.57 -24.35 -6.44
N LYS A 151 19.28 -24.42 -7.57
CA LYS A 151 19.58 -23.26 -8.42
C LYS A 151 18.31 -22.66 -9.03
N ALA A 152 17.38 -23.50 -9.50
CA ALA A 152 16.10 -23.05 -10.06
C ALA A 152 15.22 -22.39 -8.98
N LEU A 153 15.21 -22.95 -7.76
CA LEU A 153 14.52 -22.36 -6.62
C LEU A 153 15.13 -20.99 -6.24
N GLY A 154 16.46 -20.90 -6.20
CA GLY A 154 17.17 -19.64 -5.95
C GLY A 154 16.91 -18.58 -7.03
N ALA A 155 16.81 -18.99 -8.30
CA ALA A 155 16.43 -18.08 -9.39
C ALA A 155 15.00 -17.57 -9.23
N ALA A 156 14.04 -18.43 -8.90
CA ALA A 156 12.65 -18.02 -8.64
C ALA A 156 12.54 -17.08 -7.42
N GLN A 157 13.32 -17.33 -6.36
CA GLN A 157 13.43 -16.45 -5.21
C GLN A 157 13.98 -15.06 -5.59
N PHE A 158 15.02 -15.02 -6.43
CA PHE A 158 15.59 -13.78 -6.93
C PHE A 158 14.57 -12.98 -7.74
N GLU A 159 13.86 -13.63 -8.67
CA GLU A 159 12.81 -13.02 -9.48
C GLU A 159 11.66 -12.45 -8.63
N LEU A 160 11.25 -13.14 -7.55
CA LEU A 160 10.27 -12.61 -6.60
C LEU A 160 10.77 -11.37 -5.86
N THR A 161 12.03 -11.39 -5.44
CA THR A 161 12.66 -10.27 -4.73
C THR A 161 12.81 -9.04 -5.64
N GLU A 162 13.17 -9.25 -6.90
CA GLU A 162 13.26 -8.19 -7.91
C GLU A 162 11.89 -7.61 -8.27
N SER A 163 10.88 -8.48 -8.40
CA SER A 163 9.49 -8.08 -8.60
C SER A 163 8.96 -7.27 -7.41
N TYR A 164 9.31 -7.65 -6.18
CA TYR A 164 9.00 -6.85 -4.99
C TYR A 164 9.67 -5.47 -5.03
N ARG A 165 10.97 -5.40 -5.33
CA ARG A 165 11.72 -4.12 -5.39
C ARG A 165 11.16 -3.16 -6.44
N SER A 166 10.85 -3.67 -7.62
CA SER A 166 10.26 -2.88 -8.70
C SER A 166 8.87 -2.38 -8.35
N ALA A 167 8.02 -3.23 -7.77
CA ALA A 167 6.71 -2.81 -7.27
C ALA A 167 6.83 -1.77 -6.12
N PHE A 168 7.82 -1.93 -5.23
CA PHE A 168 8.06 -1.02 -4.11
C PHE A 168 8.48 0.37 -4.59
N ALA A 169 9.35 0.44 -5.60
CA ALA A 169 9.76 1.70 -6.20
C ALA A 169 8.57 2.48 -6.74
N VAL A 170 7.65 1.80 -7.44
CA VAL A 170 6.43 2.43 -7.97
C VAL A 170 5.49 2.84 -6.82
N ALA A 171 5.31 2.00 -5.81
CA ALA A 171 4.45 2.34 -4.67
C ALA A 171 4.97 3.54 -3.84
N ALA A 172 6.29 3.67 -3.71
CA ALA A 172 6.94 4.76 -2.99
C ALA A 172 6.65 6.13 -3.62
N GLU A 173 6.38 6.20 -4.94
CA GLU A 173 5.96 7.43 -5.62
C GLU A 173 4.58 7.94 -5.15
N PHE A 174 3.70 7.01 -4.77
CA PHE A 174 2.34 7.32 -4.28
C PHE A 174 2.29 7.53 -2.77
N ASP A 175 3.28 7.01 -2.03
CA ASP A 175 3.36 7.12 -0.58
C ASP A 175 3.88 8.51 -0.15
N SER A 176 3.13 9.53 -0.53
CA SER A 176 3.26 10.87 0.04
C SER A 176 2.75 10.84 1.48
N VAL A 177 3.58 10.36 2.42
CA VAL A 177 3.31 10.57 3.84
C VAL A 177 3.22 12.09 4.01
N PRO A 178 2.03 12.66 4.35
CA PRO A 178 1.94 14.09 4.56
C PRO A 178 2.97 14.46 5.63
N MET A 179 3.82 15.45 5.38
CA MET A 179 4.83 15.92 6.35
C MET A 179 4.23 16.08 7.76
N PHE A 180 2.98 16.51 7.83
CA PHE A 180 2.19 16.62 9.06
C PHE A 180 1.98 15.28 9.80
N LYS A 181 1.77 14.15 9.11
CA LYS A 181 1.69 12.82 9.74
C LYS A 181 3.05 12.36 10.28
N ARG A 182 4.16 12.67 9.59
CA ARG A 182 5.52 12.42 10.12
C ARG A 182 5.77 13.25 11.38
N ALA A 183 5.41 14.54 11.36
CA ALA A 183 5.51 15.43 12.52
C ALA A 183 4.64 14.97 13.70
N ARG A 184 3.40 14.51 13.43
CA ARG A 184 2.49 13.99 14.47
C ARG A 184 3.03 12.70 15.08
N SER A 185 3.50 11.76 14.27
CA SER A 185 4.11 10.50 14.73
C SER A 185 5.35 10.77 15.60
N TRP A 186 6.22 11.67 15.15
CA TRP A 186 7.38 12.14 15.90
C TRP A 186 6.99 12.76 17.25
N MET A 187 5.98 13.64 17.28
CA MET A 187 5.44 14.20 18.53
C MET A 187 4.90 13.13 19.49
N THR A 188 4.17 12.13 19.00
CA THR A 188 3.69 11.01 19.84
C THR A 188 4.84 10.19 20.42
N ASN A 189 5.89 9.93 19.64
CA ASN A 189 7.06 9.20 20.12
C ASN A 189 7.84 10.01 21.17
N ILE A 190 7.99 11.32 20.98
CA ILE A 190 8.56 12.20 22.01
C ILE A 190 7.71 12.13 23.28
N ARG A 191 6.39 12.28 23.17
CA ARG A 191 5.51 12.24 24.34
C ARG A 191 5.60 10.91 25.09
N MET A 192 5.64 9.79 24.38
CA MET A 192 5.81 8.44 24.95
C MET A 192 7.18 8.26 25.64
N THR A 193 8.26 8.79 25.06
CA THR A 193 9.59 8.75 25.69
C THR A 193 9.67 9.64 26.92
N THR A 194 9.02 10.82 26.93
CA THR A 194 8.94 11.68 28.10
C THR A 194 8.11 11.04 29.22
N ILE A 195 6.98 10.40 28.89
CA ILE A 195 6.15 9.66 29.86
C ILE A 195 6.91 8.46 30.42
N ARG A 196 7.62 7.67 29.60
CA ARG A 196 8.46 6.57 30.07
C ARG A 196 9.60 7.02 30.97
N LYS A 197 10.20 8.19 30.71
CA LYS A 197 11.22 8.78 31.61
C LYS A 197 10.62 9.18 32.95
N LYS A 198 9.42 9.76 32.97
CA LYS A 198 8.72 10.12 34.22
C LYS A 198 8.17 8.92 35.00
N ALA A 199 7.79 7.85 34.31
CA ALA A 199 7.28 6.62 34.93
C ALA A 199 8.40 5.65 35.39
N ASN A 200 9.67 5.94 35.10
CA ASN A 200 10.79 5.09 35.51
C ASN A 200 11.29 5.53 36.91
N PRO A 201 11.14 4.69 37.95
CA PRO A 201 11.47 5.06 39.34
C PRO A 201 12.96 5.35 39.57
N ARG A 202 13.86 5.00 38.63
CA ARG A 202 15.30 5.34 38.70
C ARG A 202 15.61 6.83 38.53
N TYR A 203 14.66 7.64 38.05
CA TYR A 203 14.84 9.09 37.84
C TYR A 203 13.91 9.94 38.71
N ALA A 204 13.11 9.33 39.58
CA ALA A 204 12.14 10.02 40.45
C ALA A 204 12.72 10.44 41.82
N SER A 205 14.00 10.15 42.09
CA SER A 205 14.67 10.50 43.34
C SER A 205 15.88 11.38 43.06
N LYS A 206 15.65 12.69 42.93
CA LYS A 206 16.63 13.75 43.19
C LYS A 206 15.86 15.07 43.22
N ASP A 207 15.11 15.24 44.30
CA ASP A 207 14.81 16.53 44.93
C ASP A 207 15.09 16.36 46.43
#